data_AF-A0A529VS78-F1
#
_entry.id   AF-A0A529VS78-F1
#
_cell.length_a   1.000
_cell.length_b   1.000
_cell.length_c   1.000
_cell.angle_alpha   90.00
_cell.angle_beta   90.00
_cell.angle_gamma   90.00
#
_symmetry.space_group_name_H-M   'P 1'
#
loop_
_entity.id
_entity.type
_entity.pdbx_description
1 polymer ?
#
loop_
_entity_poly.entity_id
_entity_poly.type
_entity_poly.pdbx_seq_one_letter_code
_entity_poly.pdbx_strand_id
1 'polypeptide(L)'
;STFVNSTGLPADGQQTTVRELTMLALHLWRDYPEFFHYYGQPDFTWNKIAQRNRNPLIAMGIEADGFVAGASEQAGFGLVGTVSHNGIRVIAALTGLANDRERSEEARKLLDWGSRSFQKTEIFAKDEVVGEAQV
;
A
#
# COMPACT_ATOMS: atom_id res chain seq x y z
N SER A 1 -4.80 -14.28 -7.40
CA SER A 1 -3.94 -14.56 -6.25
C SER A 1 -4.42 -15.82 -5.57
N THR A 2 -3.50 -16.75 -5.35
CA THR A 2 -3.67 -17.95 -4.53
C THR A 2 -2.72 -17.83 -3.34
N PHE A 3 -3.29 -17.79 -2.13
CA PHE A 3 -2.54 -17.81 -0.88
C PHE A 3 -2.62 -19.21 -0.30
N VAL A 4 -1.48 -19.87 -0.13
CA VAL A 4 -1.40 -21.23 0.44
C VAL A 4 -0.88 -21.23 1.88
N ASN A 5 -0.39 -20.09 2.37
CA ASN A 5 -0.01 -19.87 3.76
C ASN A 5 -0.20 -18.41 4.18
N SER A 6 -0.13 -18.14 5.49
CA SER A 6 -0.33 -16.81 6.09
C SER A 6 0.96 -15.97 6.21
N THR A 7 2.12 -16.53 5.91
CA THR A 7 3.43 -15.90 6.13
C THR A 7 4.04 -15.28 4.87
N GLY A 8 3.60 -15.72 3.69
CA GLY A 8 4.24 -15.39 2.41
C GLY A 8 5.55 -16.14 2.15
N LEU A 9 5.93 -17.12 2.98
CA LEU A 9 7.06 -17.99 2.70
C LEU A 9 6.84 -18.79 1.40
N PRO A 10 7.91 -19.13 0.66
CA PRO A 10 7.81 -19.93 -0.56
C PRO A 10 7.07 -21.24 -0.31
N ALA A 11 6.03 -21.48 -1.11
CA ALA A 11 5.23 -22.69 -1.06
C ALA A 11 4.62 -22.95 -2.44
N ASP A 12 4.51 -24.21 -2.82
CA ASP A 12 3.98 -24.59 -4.13
C ASP A 12 2.54 -24.09 -4.31
N GLY A 13 2.27 -23.48 -5.46
CA GLY A 13 0.98 -22.88 -5.77
C GLY A 13 0.73 -21.48 -5.15
N GLN A 14 1.65 -20.95 -4.35
CA GLN A 14 1.60 -19.54 -3.91
C GLN A 14 1.77 -18.62 -5.12
N GLN A 15 0.79 -17.77 -5.40
CA GLN A 15 0.87 -16.82 -6.51
C GLN A 15 0.10 -15.55 -6.21
N THR A 16 0.71 -14.39 -6.42
CA THR A 16 0.06 -13.09 -6.24
C THR A 16 0.40 -12.15 -7.39
N THR A 17 -0.46 -11.17 -7.67
CA THR A 17 -0.17 -10.09 -8.62
C THR A 17 -0.13 -8.74 -7.90
N VAL A 18 0.65 -7.79 -8.44
CA VAL A 18 0.70 -6.42 -7.91
C VAL A 18 -0.69 -5.76 -7.90
N ARG A 19 -1.54 -6.04 -8.91
CA ARG A 19 -2.93 -5.58 -8.97
C ARG A 19 -3.73 -6.04 -7.76
N GLU A 20 -3.67 -7.33 -7.45
CA GLU A 20 -4.47 -7.91 -6.36
C GLU A 20 -3.95 -7.48 -4.98
N LEU A 21 -2.63 -7.27 -4.83
CA LEU A 21 -2.07 -6.70 -3.61
C LEU A 21 -2.50 -5.23 -3.40
N THR A 22 -2.54 -4.41 -4.45
CA THR A 22 -3.07 -3.05 -4.38
C THR A 22 -4.56 -3.05 -4.02
N MET A 23 -5.35 -3.96 -4.59
CA MET A 23 -6.78 -4.10 -4.25
C MET A 23 -6.98 -4.53 -2.79
N LEU A 24 -6.13 -5.44 -2.28
CA LEU A 24 -6.16 -5.85 -0.89
C LEU A 24 -5.83 -4.68 0.05
N ALA A 25 -4.79 -3.91 -0.25
CA ALA A 25 -4.45 -2.72 0.54
C ALA A 25 -5.55 -1.66 0.52
N LEU A 26 -6.22 -1.46 -0.62
CA LEU A 26 -7.38 -0.58 -0.74
C LEU A 26 -8.54 -1.08 0.14
N HIS A 27 -8.84 -2.38 0.11
CA HIS A 27 -9.88 -2.99 0.94
C HIS A 27 -9.59 -2.80 2.43
N LEU A 28 -8.35 -3.02 2.87
CA LEU A 28 -7.96 -2.85 4.26
C LEU A 28 -8.04 -1.39 4.72
N TRP A 29 -7.62 -0.44 3.88
CA TRP A 29 -7.76 0.98 4.20
C TRP A 29 -9.22 1.42 4.30
N ARG A 30 -10.08 0.96 3.38
CA ARG A 30 -11.47 1.42 3.27
C ARG A 30 -12.38 0.77 4.30
N ASP A 31 -12.25 -0.54 4.49
CA ASP A 31 -13.24 -1.34 5.23
C ASP A 31 -12.79 -1.67 6.65
N TYR A 32 -11.50 -1.46 6.97
CA TYR A 32 -10.90 -1.67 8.29
C TYR A 32 -10.03 -0.48 8.76
N PRO A 33 -10.53 0.76 8.68
CA PRO A 33 -9.74 1.96 8.97
C PRO A 33 -9.20 1.99 10.41
N GLU A 34 -9.87 1.35 11.36
CA GLU A 34 -9.47 1.26 12.76
C GLU A 34 -8.14 0.51 12.96
N PHE A 35 -7.77 -0.40 12.06
CA PHE A 35 -6.52 -1.16 12.13
C PHE A 35 -5.42 -0.58 11.24
N PHE A 36 -5.76 0.32 10.33
CA PHE A 36 -4.80 0.82 9.35
C PHE A 36 -3.61 1.57 9.98
N HIS A 37 -3.83 2.20 11.14
CA HIS A 37 -2.80 2.94 11.87
C HIS A 37 -1.57 2.09 12.24
N TYR A 38 -1.71 0.76 12.37
CA TYR A 38 -0.58 -0.12 12.68
C TYR A 38 0.49 -0.13 11.59
N TYR A 39 0.12 0.05 10.32
CA TYR A 39 1.07 0.00 9.19
C TYR A 39 2.01 1.22 9.14
N GLY A 40 1.56 2.35 9.69
CA GLY A 40 2.31 3.60 9.74
C GLY A 40 3.23 3.74 10.96
N GLN A 41 3.18 2.82 11.93
CA GLN A 41 4.02 2.91 13.13
C GLN A 41 5.51 2.78 12.75
N PRO A 42 6.39 3.68 13.24
CA PRO A 42 7.81 3.65 12.89
C PRO A 42 8.56 2.48 13.53
N ASP A 43 8.09 2.01 14.68
CA ASP A 43 8.66 0.88 15.41
C ASP A 43 7.61 0.26 16.35
N PHE A 44 7.91 -0.96 16.79
CA PHE A 44 7.12 -1.70 17.76
C PHE A 44 8.06 -2.49 18.69
N THR A 45 7.77 -2.49 19.99
CA THR A 45 8.54 -3.24 20.98
C THR A 45 7.76 -4.44 21.47
N TRP A 46 8.33 -5.64 21.28
CA TRP A 46 7.80 -6.88 21.81
C TRP A 46 8.87 -7.62 22.60
N ASN A 47 8.52 -8.16 23.77
CA ASN A 47 9.44 -8.91 24.62
C ASN A 47 10.78 -8.16 24.87
N LYS A 48 10.69 -6.86 25.16
CA LYS A 48 11.84 -5.95 25.39
C LYS A 48 12.77 -5.75 24.18
N ILE A 49 12.35 -6.14 22.98
CA ILE A 49 13.11 -5.97 21.73
C ILE A 49 12.36 -4.98 20.84
N ALA A 50 12.98 -3.83 20.60
CA ALA A 50 12.48 -2.82 19.67
C ALA A 50 12.75 -3.25 18.22
N GLN A 51 11.74 -3.18 17.37
CA GLN A 51 11.82 -3.52 15.96
C GLN A 51 11.33 -2.34 15.13
N ARG A 52 12.18 -1.86 14.22
CA ARG A 52 11.80 -0.79 13.28
C ARG A 52 10.93 -1.33 12.16
N ASN A 53 10.04 -0.48 11.67
CA ASN A 53 9.27 -0.75 10.48
C ASN A 53 10.22 -0.94 9.29
N ARG A 54 10.04 -2.02 8.54
CA ARG A 54 10.86 -2.37 7.38
C ARG A 54 10.45 -1.63 6.12
N ASN A 55 9.30 -0.96 6.14
CA ASN A 55 8.87 -0.11 5.04
C ASN A 55 9.72 1.17 5.04
N PRO A 56 10.60 1.36 4.04
CA PRO A 56 11.51 2.49 4.01
C PRO A 56 10.77 3.83 3.85
N LEU A 57 9.56 3.83 3.29
CA LEU A 57 8.76 5.04 3.04
C LEU A 57 8.38 5.77 4.33
N ILE A 58 8.20 5.04 5.44
CA ILE A 58 7.78 5.61 6.74
C ILE A 58 8.81 6.63 7.24
N ALA A 59 10.10 6.39 6.99
CA ALA A 59 11.17 7.27 7.44
C ALA A 59 11.48 8.43 6.47
N MET A 60 10.84 8.49 5.30
CA MET A 60 11.21 9.44 4.24
C MET A 60 10.54 10.81 4.35
N GLY A 61 9.56 10.97 5.23
CA GLY A 61 8.83 12.26 5.38
C GLY A 61 7.94 12.61 4.18
N ILE A 62 7.49 11.61 3.41
CA ILE A 62 6.64 11.77 2.22
C ILE A 62 5.15 11.53 2.52
N GLU A 63 4.74 11.66 3.79
CA GLU A 63 3.38 11.35 4.26
C GLU A 63 2.94 9.91 3.95
N ALA A 64 3.89 8.98 4.00
CA ALA A 64 3.61 7.56 3.91
C ALA A 64 3.05 7.03 5.23
N ASP A 65 1.99 6.22 5.14
CA ASP A 65 1.28 5.65 6.29
C ASP A 65 1.10 4.13 6.20
N GLY A 66 1.86 3.48 5.31
CA GLY A 66 1.83 2.03 5.10
C GLY A 66 2.55 1.61 3.80
N PHE A 67 2.59 0.33 3.44
CA PHE A 67 1.90 -0.78 4.07
C PHE A 67 2.88 -1.89 4.50
N VAL A 68 3.51 -2.57 3.54
CA VAL A 68 4.44 -3.67 3.83
C VAL A 68 5.56 -3.72 2.80
N ALA A 69 6.76 -4.05 3.27
CA ALA A 69 7.90 -4.38 2.41
C ALA A 69 8.20 -5.88 2.52
N GLY A 70 8.54 -6.50 1.39
CA GLY A 70 8.87 -7.92 1.30
C GLY A 70 10.09 -8.15 0.40
N ALA A 71 10.76 -9.27 0.60
CA ALA A 71 11.83 -9.73 -0.27
C ALA A 71 11.90 -11.26 -0.26
N SER A 72 12.18 -11.85 -1.41
CA SER A 72 12.55 -13.26 -1.53
C SER A 72 13.53 -13.43 -2.69
N GLU A 73 14.29 -14.53 -2.69
CA GLU A 73 15.22 -14.84 -3.79
C GLU A 73 14.50 -14.97 -5.13
N GLN A 74 13.25 -15.46 -5.13
CA GLN A 74 12.46 -15.68 -6.34
C GLN A 74 11.76 -14.41 -6.85
N ALA A 75 11.28 -13.55 -5.94
CA ALA A 75 10.48 -12.37 -6.30
C ALA A 75 11.27 -11.05 -6.29
N GLY A 76 12.54 -11.08 -5.86
CA GLY A 76 13.33 -9.88 -5.61
C GLY A 76 12.76 -9.04 -4.46
N PHE A 77 13.10 -7.75 -4.45
CA PHE A 77 12.58 -6.78 -3.50
C PHE A 77 11.24 -6.22 -3.99
N GLY A 78 10.30 -6.09 -3.07
CA GLY A 78 8.96 -5.58 -3.35
C GLY A 78 8.35 -4.84 -2.17
N LEU A 79 7.29 -4.08 -2.46
CA LEU A 79 6.61 -3.23 -1.50
C LEU A 79 5.17 -3.00 -1.97
N VAL A 80 4.25 -2.96 -1.01
CA VAL A 80 2.98 -2.24 -1.14
C VAL A 80 3.08 -0.97 -0.27
N GLY A 81 2.99 0.19 -0.89
CA GLY A 81 3.17 1.49 -0.27
C GLY A 81 1.94 2.38 -0.44
N THR A 82 1.71 3.28 0.51
CA THR A 82 0.62 4.24 0.47
C THR A 82 1.09 5.61 0.93
N VAL A 83 0.59 6.66 0.28
CA VAL A 83 0.69 8.05 0.72
C VAL A 83 -0.69 8.70 0.69
N SER A 84 -0.92 9.67 1.56
CA SER A 84 -2.18 10.42 1.60
C SER A 84 -1.90 11.91 1.73
N HIS A 85 -2.17 12.67 0.67
CA HIS A 85 -1.95 14.12 0.61
C HIS A 85 -3.20 14.84 0.11
N ASN A 86 -3.63 15.92 0.78
CA ASN A 86 -4.79 16.74 0.40
C ASN A 86 -6.08 15.94 0.09
N GLY A 87 -6.37 14.90 0.87
CA GLY A 87 -7.56 14.07 0.68
C GLY A 87 -7.49 13.09 -0.49
N ILE A 88 -6.33 12.98 -1.17
CA ILE A 88 -6.05 11.97 -2.19
C ILE A 88 -5.11 10.93 -1.61
N ARG A 89 -5.55 9.67 -1.65
CA ARG A 89 -4.72 8.51 -1.30
C ARG A 89 -4.22 7.82 -2.55
N VAL A 90 -2.93 7.54 -2.58
CA VAL A 90 -2.28 6.75 -3.64
C VAL A 90 -1.75 5.47 -3.03
N ILE A 91 -2.08 4.34 -3.64
CA ILE A 91 -1.59 3.01 -3.25
C ILE A 91 -0.84 2.44 -4.44
N ALA A 92 0.40 2.00 -4.22
CA ALA A 92 1.25 1.42 -5.25
C ALA A 92 1.85 0.09 -4.77
N ALA A 93 1.97 -0.87 -5.68
CA ALA A 93 2.64 -2.14 -5.44
C ALA A 93 3.70 -2.39 -6.51
N LEU A 94 4.91 -2.75 -6.07
CA LEU A 94 6.06 -3.09 -6.93
C LEU A 94 6.72 -4.38 -6.45
N THR A 95 7.33 -5.13 -7.37
CA THR A 95 8.10 -6.35 -7.08
C THR A 95 9.20 -6.53 -8.14
N GLY A 96 10.16 -7.40 -7.90
CA GLY A 96 11.22 -7.73 -8.86
C GLY A 96 12.40 -6.75 -8.86
N LEU A 97 12.53 -5.93 -7.82
CA LEU A 97 13.60 -4.93 -7.71
C LEU A 97 14.87 -5.59 -7.17
N ALA A 98 16.04 -5.12 -7.60
CA ALA A 98 17.30 -5.79 -7.32
C ALA A 98 17.77 -5.63 -5.88
N ASN A 99 17.41 -4.53 -5.22
CA ASN A 99 17.84 -4.24 -3.85
C ASN A 99 16.92 -3.25 -3.11
N ASP A 100 17.20 -3.06 -1.83
CA ASP A 100 16.43 -2.21 -0.91
C ASP A 100 16.41 -0.73 -1.34
N ARG A 101 17.54 -0.24 -1.87
CA ARG A 101 17.67 1.14 -2.35
C ARG A 101 16.81 1.36 -3.58
N GLU A 102 16.88 0.47 -4.56
CA GLU A 102 16.04 0.55 -5.76
C GLU A 102 14.55 0.46 -5.40
N ARG A 103 14.17 -0.45 -4.49
CA ARG A 103 12.81 -0.53 -3.96
C ARG A 103 12.33 0.80 -3.39
N SER A 104 13.17 1.44 -2.59
CA SER A 104 12.88 2.72 -1.96
C SER A 104 12.70 3.84 -2.98
N GLU A 105 13.63 3.94 -3.94
CA GLU A 105 13.64 4.99 -4.96
C GLU A 105 12.47 4.85 -5.95
N GLU A 106 12.20 3.65 -6.47
CA GLU A 106 11.14 3.42 -7.44
C GLU A 106 9.74 3.56 -6.81
N ALA A 107 9.57 3.09 -5.57
CA ALA A 107 8.31 3.29 -4.85
C ALA A 107 8.01 4.77 -4.62
N ARG A 108 9.01 5.54 -4.17
CA ARG A 108 8.85 6.99 -3.98
C ARG A 108 8.48 7.68 -5.29
N LYS A 109 9.19 7.39 -6.39
CA LYS A 109 8.90 7.97 -7.71
C LYS A 109 7.46 7.70 -8.14
N LEU A 110 7.00 6.46 -8.00
CA LEU A 110 5.65 6.07 -8.43
C LEU A 110 4.56 6.74 -7.58
N LEU A 111 4.75 6.80 -6.26
CA LEU A 111 3.81 7.45 -5.33
C LEU A 111 3.78 8.98 -5.55
N ASP A 112 4.95 9.61 -5.72
CA ASP A 112 5.08 11.04 -6.02
C ASP A 112 4.42 11.39 -7.36
N TRP A 113 4.61 10.55 -8.39
CA TRP A 113 3.96 10.74 -9.68
C TRP A 113 2.44 10.59 -9.57
N GLY A 114 1.97 9.53 -8.91
CA GLY A 114 0.54 9.28 -8.72
C GLY A 114 -0.17 10.39 -7.95
N SER A 115 0.50 11.01 -6.97
CA SER A 115 -0.09 12.09 -6.17
C SER A 115 -0.13 13.43 -6.91
N ARG A 116 0.82 13.69 -7.81
CA ARG A 116 0.95 14.97 -8.54
C ARG A 116 0.24 14.99 -9.89
N SER A 117 0.12 13.84 -10.55
CA SER A 117 -0.39 13.76 -11.92
C SER A 117 -1.90 13.52 -12.00
N PHE A 118 -2.57 13.26 -10.87
CA PHE A 118 -3.99 12.97 -10.82
C PHE A 118 -4.70 13.84 -9.78
N GLN A 119 -5.94 14.21 -10.08
CA GLN A 119 -6.83 14.93 -9.17
C GLN A 119 -8.11 14.13 -8.98
N LYS A 120 -8.62 14.09 -7.75
CA LYS A 120 -9.95 13.57 -7.43
C LYS A 120 -10.96 14.70 -7.56
N THR A 121 -11.95 14.52 -8.42
CA THR A 121 -13.10 15.42 -8.57
C THR A 121 -14.35 14.68 -8.14
N GLU A 122 -15.10 15.24 -7.19
CA GLU A 122 -16.44 14.78 -6.88
C GLU A 122 -17.39 15.31 -7.96
N ILE A 123 -18.08 14.41 -8.65
CA ILE A 123 -19.05 14.78 -9.69
C ILE A 123 -20.44 14.93 -9.07
N PHE A 124 -20.80 14.02 -8.16
CA PHE A 124 -22.05 14.05 -7.40
C PHE A 124 -21.80 13.58 -5.97
N ALA A 125 -22.44 14.22 -5.01
CA ALA A 125 -22.45 13.79 -3.63
C ALA A 125 -23.32 12.55 -3.43
N LYS A 126 -23.08 11.85 -2.32
CA LYS A 126 -23.98 10.77 -1.88
C LYS A 126 -25.40 11.33 -1.70
N ASP A 127 -26.38 10.64 -2.26
CA ASP A 127 -27.81 10.99 -2.21
C ASP A 127 -28.19 12.29 -2.95
N GLU A 128 -27.31 12.80 -3.83
CA GLU A 128 -27.61 13.94 -4.71
C GLU A 128 -28.62 13.54 -5.80
N VAL A 129 -29.67 14.35 -5.96
CA VAL A 129 -30.62 14.19 -7.07
C VAL A 129 -29.97 14.69 -8.35
N VAL A 130 -29.53 13.75 -9.19
CA VAL A 130 -28.83 14.05 -10.46
C VAL A 130 -29.78 14.16 -11.66
N GLY A 131 -31.07 13.90 -11.45
CA GLY A 131 -32.09 13.95 -12.48
C GLY A 131 -33.40 13.34 -12.00
N GLU A 132 -34.48 13.59 -12.75
CA GLU A 132 -35.81 13.05 -12.49
C GLU A 132 -36.25 12.18 -13.67
N ALA A 133 -36.94 11.08 -13.39
CA ALA A 133 -37.53 10.20 -14.40
C ALA A 133 -39.05 10.25 -14.29
N GLN A 134 -39.75 10.28 -15.43
CA GLN A 134 -41.19 10.06 -15.43
C GLN A 134 -41.48 8.57 -15.26
N VAL A 135 -42.17 8.22 -14.18
CA VAL A 135 -42.59 6.87 -13.82
C VAL A 135 -44.12 6.82 -13.82
#